data_AF-A0A2R7Y6J3-F1
#
_entry.id   AF-A0A2R7Y6J3-F1
#
_cell.length_a   1.000
_cell.length_b   1.000
_cell.length_c   1.000
_cell.angle_alpha   90.00
_cell.angle_beta   90.00
_cell.angle_gamma   90.00
#
_symmetry.space_group_name_H-M   'P 1'
#
loop_
_entity.id
_entity.type
_entity.pdbx_description
1 polymer ?
#
loop_
_entity_poly.entity_id
_entity_poly.type
_entity_poly.pdbx_seq_one_letter_code
_entity_poly.pdbx_strand_id
1 'polypeptide(L)' 'MAGKDELYDAMFKKYGVIRVYEFDDMFNIALAFANLPLPKGDRVGVISAGGGWCVEASDALESLGLKLPPLPEHVIKE' A
#
# COMPACT_ATOMS: atom_id res chain seq x y z
N MET A 1 30.57 -10.46 11.12
CA MET A 1 29.64 -9.79 12.05
C MET A 1 28.48 -9.28 11.22
N ALA A 2 27.29 -9.89 11.32
CA ALA A 2 26.10 -9.31 10.68
C ALA A 2 25.64 -8.11 11.53
N GLY A 3 25.29 -6.99 10.89
CA GLY A 3 24.70 -5.84 11.58
C GLY A 3 23.33 -6.21 12.15
N LYS A 4 22.87 -5.46 13.17
CA LYS A 4 21.53 -5.65 13.75
C LYS A 4 20.47 -5.15 12.78
N ASP A 5 19.49 -5.99 12.46
CA ASP A 5 18.45 -5.67 11.48
C ASP A 5 17.62 -4.44 11.90
N GLU A 6 17.37 -4.31 13.20
CA GLU A 6 16.60 -3.21 13.78
C GLU A 6 17.32 -1.86 13.60
N LEU A 7 18.65 -1.88 13.51
CA LEU A 7 19.43 -0.67 13.22
C LEU A 7 19.23 -0.24 11.76
N TYR A 8 19.14 -1.19 10.83
CA TYR A 8 18.82 -0.89 9.43
C TYR A 8 17.40 -0.37 9.30
N ASP A 9 16.42 -0.94 9.99
CA ASP A 9 15.05 -0.42 10.00
C ASP A 9 14.98 1.03 10.50
N ALA A 10 15.65 1.32 11.60
CA ALA A 10 15.70 2.68 12.14
C ALA A 10 16.34 3.67 11.15
N MET A 11 17.41 3.25 10.47
CA MET A 11 18.07 4.06 9.44
C MET A 11 17.16 4.25 8.22
N PHE A 12 16.54 3.19 7.70
CA PHE A 12 15.63 3.28 6.56
C PHE A 12 14.47 4.22 6.86
N LYS A 13 13.83 4.09 8.03
CA LYS A 13 12.77 5.01 8.46
C LYS A 13 13.24 6.47 8.54
N LYS A 14 14.45 6.71 9.04
CA LYS A 14 15.04 8.06 9.13
C LYS A 14 15.28 8.70 7.76
N TYR A 15 15.67 7.90 6.76
CA TYR A 15 16.00 8.37 5.42
C TYR A 15 14.85 8.23 4.42
N GLY A 16 13.67 7.76 4.85
CA GLY A 16 12.52 7.56 3.97
C GLY A 16 12.69 6.40 2.98
N VAL A 17 13.57 5.44 3.29
CA VAL A 17 13.73 4.23 2.48
C VAL A 17 12.56 3.30 2.77
N ILE A 18 11.86 2.88 1.72
CA ILE A 18 10.82 1.86 1.81
C ILE A 18 11.52 0.50 1.80
N ARG A 19 11.48 -0.18 2.95
CA ARG A 19 12.00 -1.55 3.08
C ARG A 19 10.93 -2.54 2.59
N VAL A 20 11.35 -3.50 1.77
CA VAL A 20 10.52 -4.63 1.31
C VAL A 20 11.17 -5.94 1.73
N TYR A 21 10.36 -6.98 1.84
CA TYR A 21 10.82 -8.32 2.24
C TYR A 21 10.65 -9.36 1.13
N GLU A 22 9.86 -9.04 0.11
CA GLU A 22 9.68 -9.85 -1.09
C GLU A 22 10.25 -9.15 -2.32
N PHE A 23 10.79 -9.93 -3.25
CA PHE A 23 11.45 -9.41 -4.46
C PHE A 23 10.44 -8.72 -5.40
N ASP A 24 9.23 -9.26 -5.51
CA ASP A 24 8.18 -8.71 -6.36
C ASP A 24 7.68 -7.34 -5.85
N ASP A 25 7.61 -7.16 -4.53
CA ASP A 25 7.22 -5.88 -3.92
C ASP A 25 8.20 -4.76 -4.28
N MET A 26 9.49 -5.08 -4.43
CA MET A 26 10.51 -4.10 -4.86
C MET A 26 10.12 -3.48 -6.21
N PHE A 27 9.73 -4.31 -7.18
CA PHE A 27 9.34 -3.84 -8.52
C PHE A 27 7.96 -3.19 -8.50
N ASN A 28 6.99 -3.75 -7.79
CA ASN A 28 5.64 -3.20 -7.70
C ASN A 28 5.65 -1.76 -7.15
N ILE A 29 6.39 -1.53 -6.07
CA ILE A 29 6.54 -0.21 -5.47
C ILE A 29 7.30 0.73 -6.41
N ALA A 30 8.43 0.29 -6.98
CA ALA A 30 9.22 1.11 -7.90
C ALA A 30 8.38 1.55 -9.12
N LEU A 31 7.61 0.63 -9.71
CA LEU A 31 6.74 0.93 -10.84
C LEU A 31 5.60 1.88 -10.46
N ALA A 32 4.99 1.71 -9.28
CA ALA A 32 3.96 2.62 -8.80
C ALA A 32 4.49 4.06 -8.67
N PHE A 33 5.64 4.26 -8.02
CA PHE A 33 6.23 5.60 -7.87
C PHE A 33 6.75 6.20 -9.18
N ALA A 34 7.16 5.37 -10.14
CA ALA A 34 7.61 5.84 -11.45
C ALA A 34 6.45 6.30 -12.35
N ASN A 35 5.25 5.71 -12.20
CA ASN A 35 4.17 5.88 -13.17
C ASN A 35 2.89 6.52 -12.61
N LEU A 36 2.72 6.59 -11.29
CA LEU A 36 1.51 7.11 -10.65
C LEU A 36 1.81 8.39 -9.86
N PRO A 37 0.86 9.33 -9.78
CA PRO A 37 0.99 10.46 -8.87
C PRO A 37 0.95 9.99 -7.43
N LEU A 38 1.57 10.77 -6.53
CA LEU A 38 1.41 10.54 -5.10
C LEU A 38 -0.06 10.69 -4.69
N PRO A 39 -0.62 9.73 -3.92
CA PRO A 39 -1.98 9.84 -3.44
C PRO A 39 -2.11 11.04 -2.49
N LYS A 40 -3.28 11.69 -2.52
CA LYS A 40 -3.56 12.89 -1.70
C LYS A 40 -3.85 12.58 -0.23
N GLY A 41 -3.94 11.30 0.14
CA GLY A 41 -4.27 10.85 1.48
C GLY A 41 -4.32 9.32 1.56
N ASP A 42 -4.87 8.83 2.67
CA ASP A 42 -4.91 7.41 3.06
C ASP A 42 -6.21 6.69 2.69
N ARG A 43 -7.13 7.37 1.99
CA ARG A 43 -8.44 6.82 1.58
C ARG A 43 -8.32 6.12 0.23
N VAL A 44 -8.63 4.83 0.20
CA VAL A 44 -8.54 3.96 -0.97
C VAL A 44 -9.94 3.46 -1.35
N GLY A 45 -10.20 3.28 -2.64
CA GLY A 45 -11.36 2.57 -3.17
C GLY A 45 -10.91 1.34 -3.95
N VAL A 46 -11.66 0.24 -3.85
CA VAL A 46 -11.36 -1.04 -4.52
C VAL A 46 -12.49 -1.37 -5.49
N ILE A 47 -12.14 -1.72 -6.72
CA ILE A 47 -13.06 -2.17 -7.76
C ILE A 47 -12.53 -3.50 -8.30
N SER A 48 -13.35 -4.54 -8.24
CA SER A 48 -13.02 -5.86 -8.77
C SER A 48 -14.30 -6.57 -9.23
N ALA A 49 -14.16 -7.50 -10.18
CA ALA A 49 -15.25 -8.36 -10.63
C ALA A 49 -15.61 -9.46 -9.61
N GLY A 50 -14.71 -9.78 -8.68
CA GLY A 50 -14.91 -10.82 -7.67
C GLY A 50 -14.86 -10.28 -6.25
N GLY A 51 -15.89 -10.59 -5.46
CA GLY A 51 -16.00 -10.11 -4.07
C GLY A 51 -14.88 -10.58 -3.14
N GLY A 52 -14.36 -11.80 -3.35
CA GLY A 52 -13.23 -12.33 -2.55
C GLY A 52 -11.97 -11.46 -2.66
N TRP A 53 -11.66 -10.97 -3.86
CA TRP A 53 -10.54 -10.05 -4.08
C TRP A 53 -10.73 -8.72 -3.35
N CYS A 54 -11.98 -8.25 -3.21
CA CYS A 54 -12.25 -7.04 -2.42
C CYS A 54 -12.03 -7.27 -0.93
N VAL A 55 -12.29 -8.48 -0.42
CA VAL A 55 -11.99 -8.84 0.97
C VAL A 55 -10.49 -8.89 1.19
N GLU A 56 -9.74 -9.60 0.35
CA GLU A 56 -8.27 -9.66 0.45
C GLU A 56 -7.64 -8.26 0.34
N ALA A 57 -8.13 -7.42 -0.58
CA ALA A 57 -7.68 -6.05 -0.68
C ALA A 57 -8.01 -5.22 0.58
N SER A 58 -9.20 -5.41 1.15
CA SER A 58 -9.59 -4.74 2.39
C SER A 58 -8.65 -5.08 3.55
N ASP A 59 -8.33 -6.37 3.73
CA ASP A 59 -7.44 -6.84 4.80
C ASP A 59 -6.02 -6.28 4.60
N ALA A 60 -5.52 -6.29 3.36
CA ALA A 60 -4.22 -5.71 3.02
C ALA A 60 -4.17 -4.20 3.32
N LEU A 61 -5.20 -3.45 2.93
CA LEU A 61 -5.31 -2.01 3.23
C LEU A 61 -5.28 -1.74 4.72
N GLU A 62 -6.03 -2.52 5.52
CA GLU A 62 -6.05 -2.40 6.97
C GLU A 62 -4.67 -2.64 7.58
N SER A 63 -3.97 -3.70 7.16
CA SER A 63 -2.61 -4.02 7.65
C SER A 63 -1.58 -2.92 7.37
N LEU A 64 -1.80 -2.13 6.32
CA LEU A 64 -0.95 -1.00 5.91
C LEU A 64 -1.40 0.33 6.54
N GLY A 65 -2.47 0.33 7.35
CA GLY A 65 -3.03 1.53 7.98
C GLY A 65 -3.79 2.45 7.02
N LEU A 66 -4.21 1.94 5.87
CA LEU A 66 -5.03 2.65 4.89
C LEU A 66 -6.52 2.51 5.21
N LYS A 67 -7.35 3.40 4.67
CA LYS A 67 -8.79 3.46 4.94
C LYS A 67 -9.58 3.11 3.70
N LEU A 68 -10.53 2.18 3.84
CA LEU A 68 -11.51 1.81 2.82
C LEU A 68 -12.89 2.38 3.19
N PRO A 69 -13.16 3.69 2.99
CA PRO A 69 -14.44 4.28 3.32
C PRO A 69 -15.56 3.81 2.36
N PRO A 70 -16.83 3.93 2.77
CA PRO A 70 -17.95 3.78 1.85
C PRO A 70 -17.78 4.69 0.63
N LEU A 71 -18.09 4.15 -0.55
CA LEU A 71 -18.11 4.96 -1.78
C LEU A 71 -19.21 6.03 -1.67
N PRO A 72 -18.95 7.26 -2.17
CA PRO A 72 -19.99 8.29 -2.24
C PRO A 72 -21.19 7.81 -3.09
N GLU A 73 -22.41 8.22 -2.71
CA GLU A 73 -23.62 7.78 -3.42
C GLU A 73 -23.61 8.06 -4.93
N HIS A 74 -23.03 9.18 -5.37
CA HIS A 74 -22.97 9.52 -6.79
C HIS A 74 -22.11 8.56 -7.60
N VAL A 75 -21.09 7.94 -6.98
CA VAL A 75 -20.23 6.94 -7.64
C VAL A 75 -20.96 5.60 -7.79
N ILE A 76 -21.88 5.28 -6.89
CA ILE A 76 -22.66 4.02 -6.90
C ILE A 76 -23.85 4.11 -7.87
N LYS A 77 -24.37 5.32 -8.10
CA LYS A 77 -25.58 5.56 -8.90
C LYS A 77 -25.29 5.82 -10.39
N GLU A 78 -24.04 6.04 -10.78
CA GLU A 78 -23.59 6.04 -12.18
C GLU A 78 -23.49 4.62 -12.73
#